data_AF-A0A5C0UIS5-F1
#
_entry.id   AF-A0A5C0UIS5-F1
#
_cell.length_a   1.000
_cell.length_b   1.000
_cell.length_c   1.000
_cell.angle_alpha   90.00
_cell.angle_beta   90.00
_cell.angle_gamma   90.00
#
_symmetry.space_group_name_H-M   'P 1'
#
loop_
_entity.id
_entity.type
_entity.pdbx_description
1 polymer ?
#
loop_
_entity_poly.entity_id
_entity_poly.type
_entity_poly.pdbx_seq_one_letter_code
_entity_poly.pdbx_strand_id
1 'polypeptide(L)'
;MPLMPKATAMWLIENTSLSFEQIADFCALHPLEVQAIADGESGNFIGVDPVLNKQLSKEEIDLCEKDPSRKLRHDKSGDLPTSKKKYRTYVPIVHRQNKANAVLWLLKHNPDLSDNSIAKLVRVAKNTVSQIRNKTYWNYNNLIQKDPVALNLCSQKDLIKCLEKNEAKKKVSTTI
;
A
#
# COMPACT_ATOMS: atom_id res chain seq x y z
N MET A 1 -2.55 -23.85 3.54
CA MET A 1 -3.93 -23.36 3.72
C MET A 1 -4.07 -22.08 2.91
N PRO A 2 -5.05 -21.98 2.02
CA PRO A 2 -5.26 -20.81 1.18
C PRO A 2 -5.64 -19.58 2.02
N LEU A 3 -5.27 -18.39 1.53
CA LEU A 3 -5.52 -17.11 2.21
C LEU A 3 -7.02 -16.84 2.46
N MET A 4 -7.90 -17.37 1.60
CA MET A 4 -9.36 -17.21 1.67
C MET A 4 -10.08 -18.55 1.39
N PRO A 5 -10.17 -19.47 2.36
CA PRO A 5 -10.57 -20.86 2.11
C PRO A 5 -11.98 -21.04 1.51
N LYS A 6 -12.98 -20.28 1.97
CA LYS A 6 -14.36 -20.38 1.45
C LYS A 6 -14.51 -19.82 0.03
N ALA A 7 -13.87 -18.69 -0.25
CA ALA A 7 -13.90 -18.05 -1.56
C ALA A 7 -13.10 -18.86 -2.60
N THR A 8 -11.98 -19.47 -2.19
CA THR A 8 -11.21 -20.38 -3.04
C THR A 8 -11.95 -21.69 -3.30
N ALA A 9 -12.64 -22.26 -2.30
CA ALA A 9 -13.48 -23.44 -2.48
C ALA A 9 -14.60 -23.19 -3.51
N MET A 10 -15.30 -22.05 -3.43
CA MET A 10 -16.33 -21.68 -4.41
C MET A 10 -15.78 -21.62 -5.84
N TRP A 11 -14.62 -20.98 -6.03
CA TRP A 11 -14.00 -20.91 -7.35
C TRP A 11 -13.64 -22.30 -7.88
N LEU A 12 -13.07 -23.17 -7.04
CA LEU A 12 -12.72 -24.54 -7.42
C LEU A 12 -13.97 -25.35 -7.80
N ILE A 13 -15.08 -25.25 -7.05
CA ILE A 13 -16.34 -25.93 -7.36
C ILE A 13 -16.88 -25.49 -8.73
N GLU A 14 -16.82 -24.19 -9.05
CA GLU A 14 -17.39 -23.65 -10.29
C GLU A 14 -16.50 -23.85 -11.53
N ASN A 15 -15.18 -23.91 -11.35
CA ASN A 15 -14.21 -23.87 -12.46
C ASN A 15 -13.43 -25.17 -12.66
N THR A 16 -13.62 -26.18 -11.82
CA THR A 16 -12.90 -27.46 -11.89
C THR A 16 -13.82 -28.65 -11.64
N SER A 17 -13.42 -29.84 -12.06
CA SER A 17 -14.14 -31.10 -11.82
C SER A 17 -13.62 -31.88 -10.59
N LEU A 18 -13.01 -31.19 -9.64
CA LEU A 18 -12.42 -31.78 -8.44
C LEU A 18 -13.50 -32.31 -7.47
N SER A 19 -13.17 -33.36 -6.71
CA SER A 19 -14.06 -33.90 -5.70
C SER A 19 -14.17 -32.97 -4.48
N PHE A 20 -15.31 -33.02 -3.78
CA PHE A 20 -15.50 -32.22 -2.57
C PHE A 20 -14.48 -32.56 -1.48
N GLU A 21 -14.01 -33.80 -1.40
CA GLU A 21 -12.95 -34.22 -0.48
C GLU A 21 -11.60 -33.58 -0.82
N GLN A 22 -11.25 -33.50 -2.10
CA GLN A 22 -10.02 -32.83 -2.56
C GLN A 22 -10.04 -31.34 -2.23
N ILE A 23 -11.17 -30.67 -2.48
CA ILE A 23 -11.35 -29.24 -2.19
C ILE A 23 -11.34 -28.99 -0.67
N ALA A 24 -12.00 -29.85 0.10
CA ALA A 24 -12.03 -29.81 1.56
C ALA A 24 -10.62 -29.94 2.15
N ASP A 25 -9.84 -30.94 1.68
CA ASP A 25 -8.45 -31.15 2.08
C ASP A 25 -7.56 -29.95 1.74
N PHE A 26 -7.76 -29.31 0.59
CA PHE A 26 -6.99 -28.15 0.17
C PHE A 26 -7.32 -26.89 0.99
N CYS A 27 -8.60 -26.60 1.18
CA CYS A 27 -9.10 -25.43 1.89
C CYS A 27 -9.11 -25.61 3.43
N ALA A 28 -8.79 -26.81 3.92
CA ALA A 28 -8.92 -27.22 5.33
C ALA A 28 -10.34 -26.96 5.87
N LEU A 29 -11.34 -27.32 5.07
CA LEU A 29 -12.76 -27.26 5.40
C LEU A 29 -13.31 -28.67 5.56
N HIS A 30 -14.47 -28.82 6.20
CA HIS A 30 -15.15 -30.12 6.21
C HIS A 30 -15.85 -30.36 4.86
N PRO A 31 -15.92 -31.59 4.31
CA PRO A 31 -16.63 -31.87 3.05
C PRO A 31 -18.07 -31.35 3.03
N LEU A 32 -18.77 -31.41 4.17
CA LEU A 32 -20.12 -30.84 4.34
C LEU A 32 -20.16 -29.32 4.14
N GLU A 33 -19.11 -28.59 4.54
CA GLU A 33 -19.04 -27.14 4.31
C GLU A 33 -18.82 -26.82 2.84
N VAL A 34 -18.03 -27.63 2.14
CA VAL A 34 -17.81 -27.52 0.68
C VAL A 34 -19.11 -27.81 -0.07
N GLN A 35 -19.87 -28.81 0.37
CA GLN A 35 -21.19 -29.11 -0.16
C GLN A 35 -22.17 -27.95 0.08
N ALA A 36 -22.22 -27.40 1.29
CA ALA A 36 -23.03 -26.21 1.60
C ALA A 36 -22.60 -24.96 0.79
N ILE A 37 -21.35 -24.87 0.33
CA ILE A 37 -20.89 -23.84 -0.61
C ILE A 37 -21.42 -24.12 -2.02
N ALA A 38 -21.36 -25.37 -2.48
CA ALA A 38 -21.90 -25.78 -3.78
C ALA A 38 -23.43 -25.59 -3.87
N ASP A 39 -24.15 -25.89 -2.78
CA ASP A 39 -25.60 -25.76 -2.67
C ASP A 39 -26.04 -24.29 -2.43
N GLY A 40 -25.09 -23.37 -2.23
CA GLY A 40 -25.37 -21.95 -2.01
C GLY A 40 -25.87 -21.58 -0.60
N GLU A 41 -25.89 -22.53 0.35
CA GLU A 41 -26.36 -22.32 1.73
C GLU A 41 -25.38 -21.53 2.60
N SER A 42 -24.09 -21.52 2.25
CA SER A 42 -23.03 -20.91 3.06
C SER A 42 -22.87 -19.38 2.89
N GLY A 43 -23.70 -18.75 2.05
CA GLY A 43 -23.67 -17.33 1.72
C GLY A 43 -22.98 -17.00 0.39
N ASN A 44 -23.31 -15.85 -0.20
CA ASN A 44 -22.74 -15.40 -1.47
C ASN A 44 -21.29 -14.93 -1.28
N PHE A 45 -20.33 -15.85 -1.41
CA PHE A 45 -18.93 -15.50 -1.58
C PHE A 45 -18.65 -15.11 -3.04
N ILE A 46 -17.59 -14.35 -3.27
CA ILE A 46 -17.09 -14.10 -4.63
C ILE A 46 -15.92 -15.06 -4.82
N GLY A 47 -16.03 -15.97 -5.80
CA GLY A 47 -14.97 -16.93 -6.11
C GLY A 47 -13.63 -16.24 -6.34
N VAL A 48 -12.59 -16.70 -5.64
CA VAL A 48 -11.22 -16.17 -5.79
C VAL A 48 -10.33 -17.23 -6.40
N ASP A 49 -9.81 -16.92 -7.60
CA ASP A 49 -8.94 -17.80 -8.37
C ASP A 49 -7.62 -18.12 -7.63
N PRO A 50 -7.38 -19.38 -7.24
CA PRO A 50 -6.15 -19.81 -6.56
C PRO A 50 -4.94 -19.88 -7.50
N VAL A 51 -5.14 -19.99 -8.82
CA VAL A 51 -4.07 -19.99 -9.82
C VAL A 51 -3.52 -18.58 -10.00
N LEU A 52 -4.40 -17.57 -10.09
CA LEU A 52 -3.98 -16.16 -10.13
C LEU A 52 -3.23 -15.74 -8.87
N ASN A 53 -3.62 -16.28 -7.71
CA ASN A 53 -2.96 -16.03 -6.44
C ASN A 53 -1.67 -16.86 -6.23
N LYS A 54 -1.27 -17.67 -7.22
CA LYS A 54 -0.09 -18.55 -7.16
C LYS A 54 -0.14 -19.54 -5.98
N GLN A 55 -1.35 -19.94 -5.57
CA GLN A 55 -1.57 -20.96 -4.55
C GLN A 55 -1.65 -22.36 -5.16
N LEU A 56 -2.11 -22.45 -6.41
CA LEU A 56 -2.19 -23.68 -7.21
C LEU A 56 -1.61 -23.44 -8.62
N SER A 57 -1.01 -24.47 -9.19
CA SER A 57 -0.70 -24.52 -10.63
C SER A 57 -1.89 -25.12 -11.38
N LYS A 58 -2.14 -24.65 -12.60
CA LYS A 58 -3.13 -25.25 -13.49
C LYS A 58 -2.81 -26.71 -13.78
N GLU A 59 -1.52 -27.05 -13.89
CA GLU A 59 -1.06 -28.43 -14.10
C GLU A 59 -1.43 -29.34 -12.93
N GLU A 60 -1.40 -28.82 -11.69
CA GLU A 60 -1.77 -29.60 -10.50
C GLU A 60 -3.28 -29.85 -10.45
N ILE A 61 -4.10 -28.89 -10.91
CA ILE A 61 -5.56 -29.06 -11.05
C ILE A 61 -5.83 -30.15 -12.09
N ASP A 62 -5.24 -30.06 -13.29
CA ASP A 62 -5.46 -31.03 -14.38
C ASP A 62 -5.05 -32.47 -13.98
N LEU A 63 -4.03 -32.62 -13.12
CA LEU A 63 -3.60 -33.92 -12.58
C LEU A 63 -4.57 -34.47 -11.53
N CYS A 64 -5.12 -33.60 -10.67
CA CYS A 64 -6.07 -33.99 -9.63
C CYS A 64 -7.49 -34.24 -10.18
N GLU A 65 -7.86 -33.58 -11.29
CA GLU A 65 -9.12 -33.86 -12.01
C GLU A 65 -9.13 -35.27 -12.62
N LYS A 66 -7.96 -35.80 -13.00
CA LYS A 66 -7.83 -37.15 -13.58
C LYS A 66 -7.76 -38.25 -12.53
N ASP A 67 -7.40 -37.93 -11.29
CA ASP A 67 -7.27 -38.88 -10.19
C ASP A 67 -7.92 -38.33 -8.90
N PRO A 68 -9.14 -38.77 -8.58
CA PRO A 68 -9.88 -38.29 -7.41
C PRO A 68 -9.23 -38.71 -6.08
N SER A 69 -8.31 -39.68 -6.07
CA SER A 69 -7.57 -40.09 -4.87
C SER A 69 -6.36 -39.19 -4.57
N ARG A 70 -5.97 -38.35 -5.54
CA ARG A 70 -4.81 -37.47 -5.42
C ARG A 70 -5.18 -36.20 -4.67
N LYS A 71 -4.34 -35.79 -3.71
CA LYS A 71 -4.54 -34.57 -2.93
C LYS A 71 -3.86 -33.37 -3.57
N LEU A 72 -4.58 -32.25 -3.65
CA LEU A 72 -4.07 -30.97 -4.14
C LEU A 72 -2.91 -30.46 -3.27
N ARG A 73 -1.77 -30.18 -3.89
CA ARG A 73 -0.59 -29.64 -3.21
C ARG A 73 -0.49 -28.14 -3.47
N HIS A 74 -0.27 -27.37 -2.41
CA HIS A 74 -0.03 -25.94 -2.52
C HIS A 74 1.30 -25.69 -3.23
N ASP A 75 1.31 -24.76 -4.17
CA ASP A 75 2.55 -24.28 -4.75
C ASP A 75 3.27 -23.39 -3.72
N LYS A 76 4.51 -23.77 -3.36
CA LYS A 76 5.35 -23.04 -2.38
C LYS A 76 5.79 -21.65 -2.88
N SER A 77 5.52 -21.35 -4.15
CA SER A 77 5.81 -20.08 -4.83
C SER A 77 4.94 -18.90 -4.37
N GLY A 78 3.82 -19.18 -3.68
CA GLY A 78 2.79 -18.21 -3.29
C GLY A 78 3.04 -17.41 -2.02
N ASP A 79 4.21 -17.52 -1.39
CA ASP A 79 4.62 -16.69 -0.25
C ASP A 79 5.00 -15.27 -0.74
N LEU A 80 4.09 -14.62 -1.46
CA LEU A 80 4.23 -13.22 -1.80
C LEU A 80 4.09 -12.42 -0.49
N PRO A 81 5.13 -11.66 -0.08
CA PRO A 81 5.00 -10.80 1.09
C PRO A 81 3.84 -9.85 0.83
N THR A 82 2.78 -9.99 1.62
CA THR A 82 1.65 -9.07 1.59
C THR A 82 2.23 -7.67 1.77
N SER A 83 2.30 -6.91 0.68
CA SER A 83 2.68 -5.51 0.74
C SER A 83 1.60 -4.84 1.57
N LYS A 84 1.88 -4.67 2.87
CA LYS A 84 1.00 -3.99 3.82
C LYS A 84 0.71 -2.64 3.18
N LYS A 85 -0.47 -2.50 2.56
CA LYS A 85 -0.97 -1.21 2.09
C LYS A 85 -0.90 -0.31 3.30
N LYS A 86 0.06 0.62 3.32
CA LYS A 86 0.22 1.58 4.41
C LYS A 86 -1.06 2.39 4.46
N TYR A 87 -1.99 2.00 5.33
CA TYR A 87 -3.19 2.77 5.54
C TYR A 87 -2.75 4.16 5.98
N ARG A 88 -3.21 5.20 5.28
CA ARG A 88 -2.93 6.58 5.68
C ARG A 88 -3.66 6.83 7.00
N THR A 89 -2.95 6.69 8.11
CA THR A 89 -3.47 7.01 9.44
C THR A 89 -3.97 8.45 9.44
N TYR A 90 -5.12 8.68 10.09
CA TYR A 90 -5.66 10.01 10.30
C TYR A 90 -4.59 10.92 10.92
N VAL A 91 -4.22 12.00 10.21
CA VAL A 91 -3.31 13.02 10.72
C VAL A 91 -4.15 14.12 11.37
N PRO A 92 -4.01 14.37 12.69
CA PRO A 92 -4.73 15.40 13.41
C PRO A 92 -4.55 16.78 12.77
N ILE A 93 -5.59 17.63 12.85
CA ILE A 93 -5.62 18.96 12.22
C ILE A 93 -4.43 19.83 12.67
N VAL A 94 -4.09 19.79 13.96
CA VAL A 94 -2.93 20.53 14.52
C VAL A 94 -1.62 20.15 13.83
N HIS A 95 -1.42 18.85 13.56
CA HIS A 95 -0.21 18.37 12.87
C HIS A 95 -0.18 18.85 11.41
N ARG A 96 -1.33 19.00 10.75
CA ARG A 96 -1.40 19.57 9.39
C ARG A 96 -1.04 21.05 9.37
N GLN A 97 -1.51 21.82 10.36
CA GLN A 97 -1.17 23.24 10.49
C GLN A 97 0.32 23.44 10.80
N ASN A 98 0.89 22.66 11.73
CA ASN A 98 2.32 22.72 12.03
C ASN A 98 3.18 22.45 10.79
N LYS A 99 2.78 21.48 9.96
CA LYS A 99 3.45 21.22 8.68
C LYS A 99 3.35 22.40 7.70
N ALA A 100 2.19 23.05 7.58
CA ALA A 100 2.04 24.23 6.73
C ALA A 100 2.85 25.44 7.24
N ASN A 101 2.88 25.65 8.56
CA ASN A 101 3.68 26.67 9.24
C ASN A 101 5.19 26.49 8.99
N ALA A 102 5.67 25.25 9.04
CA ALA A 102 7.05 24.88 8.72
C ALA A 102 7.41 25.15 7.25
N VAL A 103 6.52 24.83 6.32
CA VAL A 103 6.72 25.12 4.90
C VAL A 103 6.82 26.63 4.66
N LEU A 104 5.97 27.42 5.31
CA LEU A 104 6.02 28.89 5.19
C LEU A 104 7.35 29.45 5.70
N TRP A 105 7.87 28.94 6.83
CA TRP A 105 9.17 29.33 7.36
C TRP A 105 10.31 29.03 6.38
N LEU A 106 10.31 27.82 5.79
CA LEU A 106 11.32 27.41 4.80
C LEU A 106 11.30 28.28 3.55
N LEU A 107 10.12 28.62 3.05
CA LEU A 107 9.97 29.48 1.86
C LEU A 107 10.44 30.91 2.11
N LYS A 108 10.29 31.44 3.33
CA LYS A 108 10.72 32.80 3.68
C LYS A 108 12.21 32.90 4.00
N HIS A 109 12.77 31.93 4.72
CA HIS A 109 14.19 31.93 5.03
C HIS A 109 15.05 31.47 3.84
N ASN A 110 14.53 30.59 2.98
CA ASN A 110 15.28 30.01 1.87
C ASN A 110 14.39 29.94 0.60
N PRO A 111 14.15 31.07 -0.07
CA PRO A 111 13.22 31.15 -1.21
C PRO A 111 13.62 30.25 -2.41
N ASP A 112 14.92 29.96 -2.52
CA ASP A 112 15.49 29.18 -3.62
C ASP A 112 15.39 27.66 -3.41
N LEU A 113 14.86 27.21 -2.27
CA LEU A 113 14.61 25.80 -2.04
C LEU A 113 13.55 25.29 -3.03
N SER A 114 13.89 24.21 -3.74
CA SER A 114 12.95 23.50 -4.60
C SER A 114 11.81 22.88 -3.78
N ASP A 115 10.58 22.98 -4.29
CA ASP A 115 9.37 22.41 -3.66
C ASP A 115 9.50 20.92 -3.35
N ASN A 116 10.20 20.17 -4.22
CA ASN A 116 10.45 18.74 -4.00
C ASN A 116 11.31 18.49 -2.76
N SER A 117 12.26 19.38 -2.47
CA SER A 117 13.16 19.25 -1.32
C SER A 117 12.41 19.61 -0.03
N ILE A 118 11.62 20.67 -0.05
CA ILE A 118 10.74 21.09 1.06
C ILE A 118 9.72 19.99 1.39
N ALA A 119 9.05 19.44 0.37
CA ALA A 119 8.06 18.37 0.52
C ALA A 119 8.65 17.12 1.19
N LYS A 120 9.88 16.75 0.81
CA LYS A 120 10.60 15.62 1.42
C LYS A 120 11.01 15.91 2.87
N LEU A 121 11.47 17.13 3.15
CA LEU A 121 11.93 17.53 4.49
C LEU A 121 10.78 17.54 5.51
N VAL A 122 9.64 18.14 5.16
CA VAL A 122 8.50 18.32 6.08
C VAL A 122 7.49 17.15 6.01
N ARG A 123 7.71 16.19 5.09
CA ARG A 123 6.79 15.07 4.81
C ARG A 123 5.37 15.56 4.48
N VAL A 124 5.32 16.45 3.49
CA VAL A 124 4.11 17.10 2.97
C VAL A 124 4.00 16.84 1.47
N ALA A 125 2.79 16.91 0.90
CA ALA A 125 2.61 16.80 -0.54
C ALA A 125 3.20 18.02 -1.28
N LYS A 126 3.81 17.79 -2.44
CA LYS A 126 4.35 18.86 -3.30
C LYS A 126 3.30 19.94 -3.62
N ASN A 127 2.05 19.52 -3.87
CA ASN A 127 0.95 20.44 -4.15
C ASN A 127 0.73 21.44 -3.00
N THR A 128 0.79 20.98 -1.75
CA THR A 128 0.64 21.85 -0.58
C THR A 128 1.77 22.88 -0.49
N VAL A 129 2.99 22.51 -0.85
CA VAL A 129 4.13 23.46 -0.90
C VAL A 129 3.89 24.54 -1.95
N SER A 130 3.45 24.14 -3.15
CA SER A 130 3.10 25.08 -4.23
C SER A 130 1.95 26.01 -3.84
N GLN A 131 0.90 25.49 -3.19
CA GLN A 131 -0.21 26.30 -2.70
C GLN A 131 0.22 27.35 -1.66
N ILE A 132 1.14 26.99 -0.75
CA ILE A 132 1.67 27.95 0.23
C ILE A 132 2.57 28.97 -0.46
N ARG A 133 3.41 28.57 -1.43
CA ARG A 133 4.24 29.49 -2.22
C ARG A 133 3.39 30.51 -2.99
N ASN A 134 2.31 30.05 -3.61
CA ASN A 134 1.38 30.87 -4.39
C ASN A 134 0.32 31.57 -3.54
N LYS A 135 0.36 31.44 -2.20
CA LYS A 135 -0.63 31.99 -1.26
C LYS A 135 -2.08 31.54 -1.50
N THR A 136 -2.28 30.40 -2.19
CA THR A 136 -3.59 29.80 -2.48
C THR A 136 -4.00 28.70 -1.50
N TYR A 137 -3.22 28.51 -0.43
CA TYR A 137 -3.56 27.56 0.62
C TYR A 137 -4.81 28.02 1.38
N TRP A 138 -5.76 27.11 1.63
CA TRP A 138 -7.08 27.41 2.20
C TRP A 138 -7.04 28.21 3.52
N ASN A 139 -5.97 28.07 4.30
CA ASN A 139 -5.77 28.79 5.56
C ASN A 139 -4.51 29.66 5.57
N TYR A 140 -4.10 30.19 4.41
CA TYR A 140 -2.83 30.92 4.28
C TYR A 140 -2.71 32.10 5.25
N ASN A 141 -3.79 32.85 5.46
CA ASN A 141 -3.79 34.05 6.30
C ASN A 141 -3.50 33.77 7.78
N ASN A 142 -3.83 32.57 8.27
CA ASN A 142 -3.59 32.16 9.66
C ASN A 142 -2.27 31.38 9.83
N LEU A 143 -1.46 31.25 8.78
CA LEU A 143 -0.17 30.57 8.88
C LEU A 143 0.84 31.43 9.64
N ILE A 144 1.55 30.79 10.56
CA ILE A 144 2.62 31.42 11.34
C ILE A 144 3.93 30.75 10.92
N GLN A 145 4.95 31.55 10.66
CA GLN A 145 6.28 31.04 10.38
C GLN A 145 6.83 30.36 11.65
N LYS A 146 7.02 29.05 11.60
CA LYS A 146 7.63 28.29 12.69
C LYS A 146 8.72 27.40 12.15
N ASP A 147 9.84 27.36 12.86
CA ASP A 147 10.99 26.53 12.49
C ASP A 147 10.60 25.03 12.46
N PRO A 148 10.84 24.31 11.35
CA PRO A 148 10.56 22.88 11.24
C PRO A 148 11.32 22.02 12.26
N VAL A 149 12.51 22.46 12.72
CA VAL A 149 13.30 21.76 13.73
C VAL A 149 12.64 21.91 15.10
N ALA A 150 12.20 23.12 15.45
CA ALA A 150 11.46 23.39 16.68
C ALA A 150 10.12 22.63 16.75
N LEU A 151 9.51 22.36 15.59
CA LEU A 151 8.28 21.57 15.47
C LEU A 151 8.52 20.05 15.44
N ASN A 152 9.77 19.58 15.62
CA ASN A 152 10.16 18.17 15.50
C ASN A 152 9.75 17.52 14.16
N LEU A 153 9.70 18.31 13.07
CA LEU A 153 9.35 17.82 11.74
C LEU A 153 10.59 17.34 10.96
N CYS A 154 11.76 17.92 11.24
CA CYS A 154 13.05 17.49 10.73
C CYS A 154 14.17 17.68 11.78
N SER A 155 15.30 17.00 11.58
CA SER A 155 16.51 17.25 12.39
C SER A 155 17.31 18.43 11.81
N GLN A 156 18.08 19.12 12.64
CA GLN A 156 19.04 20.14 12.21
C GLN A 156 19.98 19.61 11.12
N LYS A 157 20.43 18.35 11.25
CA LYS A 157 21.29 17.70 10.25
C LYS A 157 20.61 17.55 8.89
N ASP A 158 19.31 17.23 8.89
CA ASP A 158 18.54 17.08 7.65
C ASP A 158 18.31 18.42 6.95
N LEU A 159 18.10 19.49 7.75
CA LEU A 159 17.96 20.85 7.23
C LEU A 159 19.24 21.30 6.52
N ILE A 160 20.40 21.17 7.18
CA ILE A 160 21.71 21.53 6.61
C ILE A 160 21.97 20.74 5.32
N LYS A 161 21.78 19.41 5.36
CA LYS A 161 21.95 18.54 4.18
C LYS A 161 21.02 18.91 3.02
N CYS A 162 19.82 19.41 3.31
CA CYS A 162 18.88 19.87 2.30
C CYS A 162 19.38 21.14 1.60
N LEU A 163 19.95 22.08 2.39
CA LEU A 163 20.54 23.32 1.89
C LEU A 163 21.78 23.05 1.03
N GLU A 164 22.73 22.26 1.52
CA GLU A 164 23.94 21.88 0.76
C GLU A 164 23.60 21.22 -0.58
N LYS A 165 22.58 20.34 -0.60
CA LYS A 165 22.10 19.70 -1.83
C LYS A 165 21.45 20.71 -2.79
N ASN A 166 20.80 21.74 -2.27
CA ASN A 166 20.22 22.79 -3.12
C ASN A 166 21.34 23.64 -3.74
N GLU A 167 22.35 24.03 -2.96
CA GLU A 167 23.52 24.76 -3.45
C GLU A 167 24.32 23.98 -4.50
N ALA A 168 24.55 22.69 -4.26
CA ALA A 168 25.22 21.82 -5.24
C ALA A 168 24.44 21.76 -6.57
N LYS A 169 23.10 21.70 -6.50
CA LYS A 169 22.25 21.72 -7.71
C LYS A 169 22.28 23.06 -8.43
N LYS A 170 22.34 24.17 -7.70
CA LYS A 170 22.50 25.50 -8.29
C LYS A 170 23.81 25.60 -9.07
N LYS A 171 24.93 25.17 -8.47
CA LYS A 171 26.26 25.21 -9.11
C LYS A 171 26.30 24.42 -10.42
N VAL A 172 25.71 23.22 -10.45
CA VAL A 172 25.65 22.39 -11.66
C VAL A 172 24.82 23.04 -12.78
N SER A 173 23.77 23.79 -12.44
CA SER A 173 22.88 24.42 -13.43
C SER A 173 23.42 25.74 -14.00
N THR A 174 24.45 26.33 -13.39
CA THR A 174 25.10 27.58 -13.84
C THR A 174 26.33 27.32 -14.71
N THR A 175 26.80 26.07 -14.83
CA THR A 175 28.00 25.70 -15.61
C THR A 175 27.66 25.13 -17.00
N ILE A 176 26.51 25.48 -17.57
CA ILE A 176 26.11 25.10 -18.94
C ILE A 176 25.73 26.37 -19.71
#